data_AF-A0A9N8VAV7-F1
#
_entry.id   AF-A0A9N8VAV7-F1
#
_cell.length_a   1.000
_cell.length_b   1.000
_cell.length_c   1.000
_cell.angle_alpha   90.00
_cell.angle_beta   90.00
_cell.angle_gamma   90.00
#
_symmetry.space_group_name_H-M   'P 1'
#
loop_
_entity.id
_entity.type
_entity.pdbx_description
1 polymer ?
#
loop_
_entity_poly.entity_id
_entity_poly.type
_entity_poly.pdbx_seq_one_letter_code
_entity_poly.pdbx_strand_id
1 'polypeptide(L)'
;MPIDYSKWDKLELSDDDDFECHPNVDKASFIRWKQADIHQKREDRRRKIEALKLETSNNEVLLGRINDMIKQLQEGGVETFLQTIENLREKNKKIAIEAKNKEALENDQPKEGEGEKLAYPTFDQMMSVLFEKIQEEVKYESPEIVGEGLIDKLTQHREKLSKRQKEAKQELDKEERDAKKKITMDDMHTGFDKSSVSKVAKLEPPKPKPKHTEKKKEKIVEVLNPEAQMKSLDTEKSFKFITKHPEVVSQEIVDQILAEAFQSQLKGKAKYAKQSVHQAWLLQYCQKLGKDGVTLFFRRITAPNPQARDVFMKDVNDTYDRIRERCQIMATEKTQKPQPAKQVEQIQIEVTDPNMSLNVRIPDENAPDEEGKSRYQLFETLPVDFQRALKTGEITKINKVLGDMSVEKAEQVLQICGEADILSIEPGIIDTTQGEVVPGQELDGDKTLVNDRMLNDQKEVS
;
A
#
# COMPACT_ATOMS: atom_id res chain seq x y z
N MET A 1 -44.73 -24.49 13.96
CA MET A 1 -44.31 -23.50 12.95
C MET A 1 -42.95 -23.94 12.43
N PRO A 2 -42.74 -24.02 11.11
CA PRO A 2 -41.41 -24.25 10.54
C PRO A 2 -40.49 -23.09 10.95
N ILE A 3 -39.23 -23.39 11.24
CA ILE A 3 -38.20 -22.38 11.50
C ILE A 3 -37.78 -21.80 10.13
N ASP A 4 -37.89 -20.49 9.95
CA ASP A 4 -37.55 -19.79 8.71
C ASP A 4 -36.13 -19.18 8.80
N TYR A 5 -35.26 -19.57 7.86
CA TYR A 5 -33.90 -19.06 7.71
C TYR A 5 -33.72 -18.16 6.46
N SER A 6 -34.82 -17.78 5.79
CA SER A 6 -34.82 -17.01 4.52
C SER A 6 -34.13 -15.65 4.58
N LYS A 7 -33.85 -15.15 5.79
CA LYS A 7 -32.97 -14.00 6.03
C LYS A 7 -31.58 -14.21 5.43
N TRP A 8 -31.02 -15.43 5.51
CA TRP A 8 -29.65 -15.73 5.10
C TRP A 8 -29.51 -16.11 3.62
N ASP A 9 -30.61 -16.30 2.91
CA ASP A 9 -30.63 -16.56 1.46
C ASP A 9 -30.12 -15.36 0.62
N LYS A 10 -29.92 -14.21 1.27
CA LYS A 10 -29.58 -12.92 0.66
C LYS A 10 -28.11 -12.49 0.88
N LEU A 11 -27.26 -13.39 1.36
CA LEU A 11 -25.85 -13.08 1.60
C LEU A 11 -25.11 -12.92 0.27
N GLU A 12 -24.36 -11.82 0.13
CA GLU A 12 -23.48 -11.61 -1.02
C GLU A 12 -22.03 -11.50 -0.53
N LEU A 13 -21.30 -12.59 -0.72
CA LEU A 13 -19.87 -12.68 -0.45
C LEU A 13 -19.09 -12.25 -1.71
N SER A 14 -18.24 -11.23 -1.58
CA SER A 14 -17.36 -10.80 -2.67
C SER A 14 -16.23 -11.80 -2.92
N ASP A 15 -15.83 -12.55 -1.90
CA ASP A 15 -14.73 -13.53 -1.94
C ASP A 15 -15.27 -14.98 -1.97
N ASP A 16 -16.39 -15.20 -2.65
CA ASP A 16 -16.98 -16.53 -2.79
C ASP A 16 -16.20 -17.35 -3.83
N ASP A 17 -15.32 -18.22 -3.34
CA ASP A 17 -14.48 -19.10 -4.14
C ASP A 17 -15.24 -20.28 -4.76
N ASP A 18 -16.51 -20.52 -4.40
CA ASP A 18 -17.31 -21.66 -4.88
C ASP A 18 -17.98 -21.41 -6.26
N PHE A 19 -17.51 -20.43 -7.02
CA PHE A 19 -18.04 -20.18 -8.38
C PHE A 19 -17.51 -21.19 -9.41
N GLU A 20 -18.42 -21.90 -10.08
CA GLU A 20 -18.13 -22.72 -11.26
C GLU A 20 -17.89 -21.82 -12.48
N CYS A 21 -16.61 -21.60 -12.81
CA CYS A 21 -16.20 -20.93 -14.05
C CYS A 21 -16.24 -21.91 -15.23
N HIS A 22 -16.45 -21.39 -16.45
CA HIS A 22 -16.33 -22.20 -17.66
C HIS A 22 -14.88 -22.70 -17.81
N PRO A 23 -14.63 -23.92 -18.33
CA PRO A 23 -13.28 -24.49 -18.47
C PRO A 23 -12.24 -23.65 -19.23
N ASN A 24 -12.67 -22.63 -19.98
CA ASN A 24 -11.81 -21.75 -20.78
C ASN A 24 -11.56 -20.38 -20.12
N VAL A 25 -12.16 -20.13 -18.95
CA VAL A 25 -12.01 -18.88 -18.22
C VAL A 25 -11.07 -19.12 -17.05
N ASP A 26 -10.04 -18.30 -16.92
CA ASP A 26 -9.19 -18.34 -15.73
C ASP A 26 -9.99 -17.90 -14.49
N LYS A 27 -10.11 -18.83 -13.53
CA LYS A 27 -10.89 -18.63 -12.31
C LYS A 27 -10.36 -17.42 -11.51
N ALA A 28 -9.04 -17.24 -11.44
CA ALA A 28 -8.43 -16.22 -10.59
C ALA A 28 -8.71 -14.79 -11.10
N SER A 29 -8.50 -14.54 -12.40
CA SER A 29 -8.82 -13.25 -13.01
C SER A 29 -10.31 -12.96 -13.01
N PHE A 30 -11.15 -13.97 -13.25
CA PHE A 30 -12.60 -13.82 -13.20
C PHE A 30 -13.12 -13.43 -11.81
N ILE A 31 -12.60 -14.05 -10.74
CA ILE A 31 -12.97 -13.69 -9.35
C ILE A 31 -12.61 -12.24 -9.05
N ARG A 32 -11.38 -11.80 -9.39
CA ARG A 32 -10.95 -10.40 -9.18
C ARG A 32 -11.80 -9.41 -9.95
N TRP A 33 -12.12 -9.71 -11.21
CA TRP A 33 -12.99 -8.87 -12.02
C TRP A 33 -14.40 -8.77 -11.41
N LYS A 34 -14.96 -9.91 -10.98
CA LYS A 34 -16.28 -9.95 -10.34
C LYS A 34 -16.29 -9.19 -9.00
N GLN A 35 -15.22 -9.30 -8.21
CA GLN A 35 -15.02 -8.50 -7.00
C GLN A 35 -15.05 -7.01 -7.33
N ALA A 36 -14.23 -6.57 -8.29
CA ALA A 36 -14.18 -5.18 -8.72
C ALA A 36 -15.55 -4.68 -9.22
N ASP A 37 -16.25 -5.47 -10.03
CA ASP A 37 -17.60 -5.16 -10.52
C ASP A 37 -18.63 -5.04 -9.40
N ILE A 38 -18.60 -5.95 -8.40
CA ILE A 38 -19.46 -5.87 -7.22
C ILE A 38 -19.16 -4.59 -6.41
N HIS A 39 -17.89 -4.30 -6.16
CA HIS A 39 -17.48 -3.08 -5.45
C HIS A 39 -17.90 -1.82 -6.20
N GLN A 40 -17.64 -1.75 -7.51
CA GLN A 40 -18.02 -0.63 -8.35
C GLN A 40 -19.55 -0.41 -8.32
N LYS A 41 -20.35 -1.47 -8.52
CA LYS A 41 -21.82 -1.38 -8.46
C LYS A 41 -22.32 -0.92 -7.09
N ARG A 42 -21.66 -1.31 -6.00
CA ARG A 42 -21.98 -0.87 -4.64
C ARG A 42 -21.67 0.61 -4.46
N GLU A 43 -20.50 1.05 -4.90
CA GLU A 43 -20.09 2.45 -4.83
C GLU A 43 -20.99 3.34 -5.67
N ASP A 44 -21.31 2.93 -6.90
CA ASP A 44 -22.23 3.65 -7.78
C ASP A 44 -23.62 3.75 -7.16
N ARG A 45 -24.12 2.66 -6.57
CA ARG A 45 -25.41 2.68 -5.84
C ARG A 45 -25.35 3.61 -4.63
N ARG A 46 -24.28 3.55 -3.84
CA ARG A 46 -24.08 4.44 -2.68
C ARG A 46 -24.07 5.91 -3.10
N ARG A 47 -23.27 6.24 -4.12
CA ARG A 47 -23.22 7.59 -4.72
C ARG A 47 -24.58 8.04 -5.22
N LYS A 48 -25.33 7.15 -5.88
CA LYS A 48 -26.69 7.45 -6.36
C LYS A 48 -27.67 7.70 -5.22
N ILE A 49 -27.64 6.89 -4.17
CA ILE A 49 -28.48 7.08 -2.97
C ILE A 49 -28.13 8.41 -2.29
N GLU A 50 -26.85 8.72 -2.13
CA GLU A 50 -26.39 9.98 -1.55
C GLU A 50 -26.83 11.19 -2.39
N ALA A 51 -26.64 11.12 -3.72
CA ALA A 51 -27.07 12.15 -4.64
C ALA A 51 -28.60 12.37 -4.59
N LEU A 52 -29.40 11.30 -4.59
CA LEU A 52 -30.86 11.38 -4.49
C LEU A 52 -31.32 11.92 -3.13
N LYS A 53 -30.64 11.58 -2.03
CA LYS A 53 -30.92 12.15 -0.70
C LYS A 53 -30.65 13.64 -0.66
N LEU A 54 -29.53 14.07 -1.24
CA LEU A 54 -29.19 15.48 -1.32
C LEU A 54 -30.15 16.24 -2.24
N GLU A 55 -30.47 15.68 -3.41
CA GLU A 55 -31.47 16.25 -4.33
C GLU A 55 -32.83 16.40 -3.66
N THR A 56 -33.32 15.35 -2.99
CA THR A 56 -34.63 15.39 -2.33
C THR A 56 -34.67 16.40 -1.20
N SER A 57 -33.60 16.52 -0.41
CA SER A 57 -33.47 17.55 0.62
C SER A 57 -33.47 18.96 0.01
N ASN A 58 -32.67 19.19 -1.03
CA ASN A 58 -32.58 20.49 -1.70
C ASN A 58 -33.91 20.91 -2.34
N ASN A 59 -34.58 19.99 -3.02
CA ASN A 59 -35.86 20.23 -3.66
C ASN A 59 -36.96 20.57 -2.64
N GLU A 60 -36.93 20.00 -1.42
CA GLU A 60 -37.87 20.37 -0.35
C GLU A 60 -37.72 21.83 0.07
N VAL A 61 -36.48 22.27 0.26
CA VAL A 61 -36.20 23.68 0.56
C VAL A 61 -36.62 24.55 -0.63
N LEU A 62 -36.40 24.10 -1.87
CA LEU A 62 -36.66 24.90 -3.09
C LEU A 62 -38.17 25.12 -3.26
N LEU A 63 -38.95 24.06 -3.06
CA LEU A 63 -40.40 24.15 -3.04
C LEU A 63 -40.90 25.10 -1.96
N GLY A 64 -40.30 25.07 -0.76
CA GLY A 64 -40.61 26.00 0.33
C GLY A 64 -40.43 27.45 -0.10
N ARG A 65 -39.26 27.81 -0.62
CA ARG A 65 -38.99 29.21 -0.98
C ARG A 65 -39.73 29.67 -2.23
N ILE A 66 -40.00 28.78 -3.20
CA ILE A 66 -40.88 29.12 -4.34
C ILE A 66 -42.29 29.46 -3.83
N ASN A 67 -42.81 28.73 -2.84
CA ASN A 67 -44.11 29.07 -2.24
C ASN A 67 -44.08 30.43 -1.54
N ASP A 68 -43.00 30.74 -0.83
CA ASP A 68 -42.84 32.04 -0.17
C ASP A 68 -42.77 33.18 -1.20
N MET A 69 -42.07 32.98 -2.32
CA MET A 69 -42.03 33.97 -3.41
C MET A 69 -43.40 34.15 -4.09
N ILE A 70 -44.16 33.06 -4.30
CA ILE A 70 -45.52 33.16 -4.82
C ILE A 70 -46.41 33.97 -3.86
N LYS A 71 -46.30 33.75 -2.55
CA LYS A 71 -47.03 34.55 -1.55
C LYS A 71 -46.60 36.01 -1.55
N GLN A 72 -45.29 36.28 -1.64
CA GLN A 72 -44.77 37.65 -1.72
C GLN A 72 -45.29 38.39 -2.96
N LEU A 73 -45.36 37.71 -4.11
CA LEU A 73 -45.95 38.27 -5.33
C LEU A 73 -47.46 38.54 -5.18
N GLN A 74 -48.19 37.65 -4.50
CA GLN A 74 -49.63 37.79 -4.28
C GLN A 74 -49.99 38.90 -3.27
N GLU A 75 -49.20 39.06 -2.20
CA GLU A 75 -49.51 39.99 -1.09
C GLU A 75 -48.76 41.32 -1.17
N GLY A 76 -47.51 41.31 -1.65
CA GLY A 76 -46.58 42.45 -1.61
C GLY A 76 -46.42 43.22 -2.93
N GLY A 77 -47.03 42.74 -4.02
CA GLY A 77 -46.91 43.33 -5.35
C GLY A 77 -45.54 43.11 -6.01
N VAL A 78 -45.46 43.38 -7.32
CA VAL A 78 -44.29 43.04 -8.16
C VAL A 78 -43.03 43.82 -7.77
N GLU A 79 -43.18 45.04 -7.26
CA GLU A 79 -42.04 45.93 -6.96
C GLU A 79 -41.25 45.47 -5.72
N THR A 80 -41.92 45.02 -4.65
CA THR A 80 -41.25 44.47 -3.45
C THR A 80 -40.57 43.14 -3.75
N PHE A 81 -41.17 42.35 -4.65
CA PHE A 81 -40.59 41.12 -5.16
C PHE A 81 -39.32 41.37 -5.98
N LEU A 82 -39.32 42.34 -6.89
CA LEU A 82 -38.12 42.69 -7.67
C LEU A 82 -36.96 43.16 -6.76
N GLN A 83 -37.26 43.96 -5.72
CA GLN A 83 -36.26 44.39 -4.74
C GLN A 83 -35.67 43.23 -3.94
N THR A 84 -36.49 42.25 -3.53
CA THR A 84 -36.00 41.07 -2.81
C THR A 84 -35.09 40.20 -3.69
N ILE A 85 -35.40 40.09 -4.98
CA ILE A 85 -34.54 39.39 -5.94
C ILE A 85 -33.22 40.12 -6.19
N GLU A 86 -33.25 41.44 -6.33
CA GLU A 86 -32.03 42.24 -6.52
C GLU A 86 -31.10 42.12 -5.30
N ASN A 87 -31.66 42.16 -4.09
CA ASN A 87 -30.93 41.88 -2.86
C ASN A 87 -30.32 40.46 -2.81
N LEU A 88 -31.02 39.45 -3.34
CA LEU A 88 -30.49 38.09 -3.45
C LEU A 88 -29.34 38.00 -4.46
N ARG A 89 -29.46 38.68 -5.61
CA ARG A 89 -28.38 38.77 -6.61
C ARG A 89 -27.14 39.42 -6.01
N GLU A 90 -27.28 40.52 -5.29
CA GLU A 90 -26.16 41.20 -4.64
C GLU A 90 -25.48 40.32 -3.59
N LYS A 91 -26.26 39.61 -2.76
CA LYS A 91 -25.72 38.65 -1.79
C LYS A 91 -24.94 37.54 -2.48
N ASN A 92 -25.46 36.95 -3.55
CA ASN A 92 -24.77 35.91 -4.31
C ASN A 92 -23.49 36.40 -4.97
N LYS A 93 -23.48 37.63 -5.51
CA LYS A 93 -22.27 38.25 -6.05
C LYS A 93 -21.21 38.45 -4.96
N LYS A 94 -21.59 38.92 -3.77
CA LYS A 94 -20.68 39.09 -2.63
C LYS A 94 -20.09 37.75 -2.19
N ILE A 95 -20.91 36.70 -2.05
CA ILE A 95 -20.45 35.35 -1.70
C ILE A 95 -19.47 34.80 -2.74
N ALA A 96 -19.73 35.00 -4.03
CA ALA A 96 -18.84 34.55 -5.11
C ALA A 96 -17.49 35.30 -5.11
N ILE A 97 -17.50 36.59 -4.78
CA ILE A 97 -16.28 37.40 -4.64
C ILE A 97 -15.49 36.96 -3.38
N GLU A 98 -16.17 36.72 -2.27
CA GLU A 98 -15.55 36.22 -1.04
C GLU A 98 -14.94 34.83 -1.24
N ALA A 99 -15.61 33.92 -1.95
CA ALA A 99 -15.07 32.61 -2.30
C ALA A 99 -13.78 32.73 -3.14
N LYS A 100 -13.80 33.55 -4.20
CA LYS A 100 -12.61 33.81 -5.04
C LYS A 100 -11.46 34.47 -4.25
N ASN A 101 -11.77 35.38 -3.33
CA ASN A 101 -10.76 36.01 -2.49
C ASN A 101 -10.17 35.04 -1.46
N LYS A 102 -10.94 34.04 -1.01
CA LYS A 102 -10.50 33.01 -0.07
C LYS A 102 -9.62 31.96 -0.75
N GLU A 103 -9.96 31.56 -1.99
CA GLU A 103 -9.10 30.73 -2.84
C GLU A 103 -7.78 31.42 -3.20
N ALA A 104 -7.78 32.75 -3.36
CA ALA A 104 -6.55 33.52 -3.59
C ALA A 104 -5.64 33.65 -2.35
N LEU A 105 -6.16 33.40 -1.13
CA LEU A 105 -5.39 33.45 0.12
C LEU A 105 -4.87 32.07 0.60
N GLU A 106 -5.51 30.96 0.20
CA GLU A 106 -5.06 29.59 0.51
C GLU A 106 -4.28 29.00 -0.68
N ASN A 107 -3.07 29.49 -0.93
CA ASN A 107 -2.16 28.95 -1.96
C ASN A 107 -0.92 28.28 -1.36
N ASP A 108 -1.08 27.59 -0.22
CA ASP A 108 -0.04 26.76 0.40
C ASP A 108 -0.69 25.67 1.27
N GLN A 109 -1.09 24.55 0.65
CA GLN A 109 -1.06 23.17 1.16
C GLN A 109 -2.16 22.29 0.53
N PRO A 110 -1.82 21.13 -0.05
CA PRO A 110 -2.82 20.15 -0.47
C PRO A 110 -3.49 19.52 0.76
N LYS A 111 -4.77 19.80 0.96
CA LYS A 111 -5.58 19.16 2.01
C LYS A 111 -5.96 17.76 1.56
N GLU A 112 -5.15 16.76 1.93
CA GLU A 112 -5.58 15.37 1.96
C GLU A 112 -6.69 15.20 3.00
N GLY A 113 -7.84 14.65 2.61
CA GLY A 113 -8.79 14.07 3.57
C GLY A 113 -10.24 14.55 3.55
N GLU A 114 -10.67 15.40 2.62
CA GLU A 114 -12.10 15.59 2.34
C GLU A 114 -12.34 15.25 0.88
N GLY A 115 -12.95 14.08 0.63
CA GLY A 115 -13.39 13.70 -0.71
C GLY A 115 -14.11 14.87 -1.35
N GLU A 116 -13.73 15.17 -2.59
CA GLU A 116 -14.24 16.24 -3.45
C GLU A 116 -15.74 16.43 -3.18
N LYS A 117 -16.07 17.37 -2.28
CA LYS A 117 -17.45 17.68 -1.95
C LYS A 117 -17.99 18.26 -3.24
N LEU A 118 -18.74 17.47 -4.01
CA LEU A 118 -19.35 17.92 -5.26
C LEU A 118 -19.93 19.30 -4.97
N ALA A 119 -19.36 20.33 -5.60
CA ALA A 119 -19.72 21.71 -5.34
C ALA A 119 -21.10 21.95 -5.95
N TYR A 120 -22.14 21.51 -5.24
CA TYR A 120 -23.50 21.77 -5.65
C TYR A 120 -23.75 23.27 -5.50
N PRO A 121 -24.34 23.92 -6.53
CA PRO A 121 -24.64 25.33 -6.47
C PRO A 121 -25.48 25.61 -5.22
N THR A 122 -25.18 26.71 -4.55
CA THR A 122 -25.94 27.08 -3.37
C THR A 122 -27.40 27.30 -3.75
N PHE A 123 -28.29 27.13 -2.78
CA PHE A 123 -29.70 27.34 -2.99
C PHE A 123 -30.01 28.67 -3.70
N ASP A 124 -29.38 29.74 -3.22
CA ASP A 124 -29.62 31.09 -3.72
C ASP A 124 -29.11 31.25 -5.16
N GLN A 125 -28.07 30.51 -5.55
CA GLN A 125 -27.59 30.44 -6.93
C GLN A 125 -28.59 29.72 -7.84
N MET A 126 -29.11 28.55 -7.43
CA MET A 126 -30.14 27.83 -8.19
C MET A 126 -31.39 28.68 -8.40
N MET A 127 -31.80 29.44 -7.38
CA MET A 127 -32.93 30.36 -7.47
C MET A 127 -32.68 31.54 -8.40
N SER A 128 -31.46 32.08 -8.40
CA SER A 128 -31.11 33.20 -9.29
C SER A 128 -31.20 32.79 -10.76
N VAL A 129 -30.70 31.60 -11.10
CA VAL A 129 -30.78 31.04 -12.47
C VAL A 129 -32.24 30.77 -12.88
N LEU A 130 -33.03 30.19 -11.97
CA LEU A 130 -34.46 29.96 -12.22
C LEU A 130 -35.18 31.29 -12.51
N PHE A 131 -34.87 32.32 -11.72
CA PHE A 131 -35.47 33.63 -11.89
C PHE A 131 -35.05 34.31 -13.19
N GLU A 132 -33.76 34.26 -13.55
CA GLU A 132 -33.27 34.78 -14.84
C GLU A 132 -34.02 34.16 -16.02
N LYS A 133 -34.20 32.84 -15.99
CA LYS A 133 -34.96 32.13 -17.02
C LYS A 133 -36.42 32.58 -17.07
N ILE A 134 -37.07 32.75 -15.91
CA ILE A 134 -38.45 33.23 -15.85
C ILE A 134 -38.55 34.68 -16.38
N GLN A 135 -37.59 35.54 -16.02
CA GLN A 135 -37.53 36.94 -16.43
C GLN A 135 -37.31 37.08 -17.94
N GLU A 136 -36.45 36.27 -18.55
CA GLU A 136 -36.23 36.25 -20.01
C GLU A 136 -37.50 35.86 -20.77
N GLU A 137 -38.28 34.93 -20.22
CA GLU A 137 -39.50 34.46 -20.87
C GLU A 137 -40.69 35.42 -20.65
N VAL A 138 -40.72 36.23 -19.58
CA VAL A 138 -41.77 37.25 -19.34
C VAL A 138 -41.26 38.58 -19.89
N LYS A 139 -41.53 38.85 -21.17
CA LYS A 139 -41.20 40.14 -21.79
C LYS A 139 -41.93 41.28 -21.07
N TYR A 140 -41.24 42.41 -20.89
CA TYR A 140 -41.74 43.58 -20.18
C TYR A 140 -43.01 44.16 -20.81
N GLU A 141 -44.17 43.83 -20.24
CA GLU A 141 -45.42 44.58 -20.39
C GLU A 141 -45.77 45.25 -19.05
N SER A 142 -46.99 45.79 -18.88
CA SER A 142 -47.35 46.56 -17.68
C SER A 142 -47.12 45.78 -16.37
N PRO A 143 -46.88 46.47 -15.23
CA PRO A 143 -46.50 45.81 -13.97
C PRO A 143 -47.48 44.74 -13.48
N GLU A 144 -48.78 44.94 -13.72
CA GLU A 144 -49.83 44.00 -13.30
C GLU A 144 -49.85 42.72 -14.16
N ILE A 145 -49.70 42.85 -15.49
CA ILE A 145 -49.65 41.72 -16.43
C ILE A 145 -48.37 40.89 -16.21
N VAL A 146 -47.27 41.57 -15.91
CA VAL A 146 -45.99 40.91 -15.56
C VAL A 146 -46.11 40.13 -14.24
N GLY A 147 -46.84 40.66 -13.26
CA GLY A 147 -47.08 39.98 -11.98
C GLY A 147 -47.83 38.66 -12.13
N GLU A 148 -48.94 38.66 -12.86
CA GLU A 148 -49.72 37.44 -13.13
C GLU A 148 -48.89 36.41 -13.92
N GLY A 149 -48.18 36.85 -14.96
CA GLY A 149 -47.31 35.97 -15.76
C GLY A 149 -46.14 35.36 -14.97
N LEU A 150 -45.60 36.10 -14.00
CA LEU A 150 -44.56 35.59 -13.08
C LEU A 150 -45.13 34.52 -12.12
N ILE A 151 -46.32 34.75 -11.57
CA ILE A 151 -47.00 33.80 -10.67
C ILE A 151 -47.30 32.50 -11.42
N ASP A 152 -47.84 32.57 -12.64
CA ASP A 152 -48.16 31.39 -13.44
C ASP A 152 -46.91 30.56 -13.73
N LYS A 153 -45.80 31.20 -14.11
CA LYS A 153 -44.54 30.49 -14.38
C LYS A 153 -43.92 29.90 -13.13
N LEU A 154 -43.90 30.62 -12.02
CA LEU A 154 -43.43 30.08 -10.75
C LEU A 154 -44.27 28.89 -10.31
N THR A 155 -45.59 28.93 -10.54
CA THR A 155 -46.50 27.83 -10.26
C THR A 155 -46.21 26.62 -11.15
N GLN A 156 -45.98 26.81 -12.45
CA GLN A 156 -45.56 25.73 -13.36
C GLN A 156 -44.21 25.11 -12.96
N HIS A 157 -43.23 25.93 -12.58
CA HIS A 157 -41.93 25.45 -12.12
C HIS A 157 -42.03 24.70 -10.79
N ARG A 158 -42.87 25.18 -9.87
CA ARG A 158 -43.19 24.49 -8.63
C ARG A 158 -43.80 23.12 -8.91
N GLU A 159 -44.74 23.01 -9.84
CA GLU A 159 -45.37 21.73 -10.20
C GLU A 159 -44.38 20.76 -10.82
N LYS A 160 -43.52 21.23 -11.74
CA LYS A 160 -42.43 20.43 -12.33
C LYS A 160 -41.47 19.93 -11.25
N LEU A 161 -41.05 20.81 -10.34
CA LEU A 161 -40.17 20.46 -9.24
C LEU A 161 -40.84 19.48 -8.26
N SER A 162 -42.13 19.65 -7.98
CA SER A 162 -42.90 18.72 -7.14
C SER A 162 -43.03 17.34 -7.79
N LYS A 163 -43.20 17.28 -9.11
CA LYS A 163 -43.20 16.02 -9.86
C LYS A 163 -41.84 15.34 -9.80
N ARG A 164 -40.75 16.06 -10.10
CA ARG A 164 -39.38 15.53 -9.97
C ARG A 164 -39.08 15.06 -8.55
N GLN A 165 -39.56 15.78 -7.53
CA GLN A 165 -39.39 15.39 -6.13
C GLN A 165 -40.08 14.05 -5.81
N LYS A 166 -41.27 13.81 -6.36
CA LYS A 166 -41.96 12.51 -6.21
C LYS A 166 -41.19 11.40 -6.93
N GLU A 167 -40.71 11.65 -8.14
CA GLU A 167 -39.91 10.70 -8.91
C GLU A 167 -38.59 10.36 -8.18
N ALA A 168 -37.86 11.37 -7.69
CA ALA A 168 -36.62 11.19 -6.94
C ALA A 168 -36.84 10.40 -5.64
N LYS A 169 -37.94 10.65 -4.91
CA LYS A 169 -38.30 9.84 -3.73
C LYS A 169 -38.62 8.39 -4.09
N GLN A 170 -39.32 8.16 -5.19
CA GLN A 170 -39.59 6.79 -5.68
C GLN A 170 -38.32 6.07 -6.12
N GLU A 171 -37.39 6.77 -6.77
CA GLU A 171 -36.08 6.24 -7.13
C GLU A 171 -35.24 5.92 -5.90
N LEU A 172 -35.21 6.82 -4.91
CA LEU A 172 -34.52 6.63 -3.65
C LEU A 172 -35.05 5.38 -2.92
N ASP A 173 -36.37 5.24 -2.80
CA ASP A 173 -37.00 4.07 -2.18
C ASP A 173 -36.65 2.76 -2.91
N LYS A 174 -36.57 2.79 -4.25
CA LYS A 174 -36.19 1.62 -5.05
C LYS A 174 -34.72 1.24 -4.79
N GLU A 175 -33.81 2.21 -4.86
CA GLU A 175 -32.38 1.98 -4.64
C GLU A 175 -32.10 1.54 -3.19
N GLU A 176 -32.79 2.10 -2.20
CA GLU A 176 -32.66 1.66 -0.81
C GLU A 176 -33.21 0.24 -0.57
N ARG A 177 -34.31 -0.12 -1.24
CA ARG A 177 -34.81 -1.51 -1.22
C ARG A 177 -33.82 -2.46 -1.89
N ASP A 178 -33.25 -2.07 -3.02
CA ASP A 178 -32.27 -2.87 -3.76
C ASP A 178 -30.94 -3.01 -3.00
N ALA A 179 -30.52 -1.97 -2.28
CA ALA A 179 -29.39 -2.06 -1.35
C ALA A 179 -29.68 -3.07 -0.23
N LYS A 180 -30.87 -3.00 0.40
CA LYS A 180 -31.29 -3.92 1.47
C LYS A 180 -31.60 -5.35 1.00
N LYS A 181 -31.65 -5.62 -0.31
CA LYS A 181 -31.87 -6.97 -0.85
C LYS A 181 -30.71 -7.90 -0.56
N LYS A 182 -29.49 -7.38 -0.42
CA LYS A 182 -28.28 -8.17 -0.20
C LYS A 182 -27.65 -7.76 1.13
N ILE A 183 -27.26 -8.74 1.94
CA ILE A 183 -26.51 -8.50 3.17
C ILE A 183 -25.03 -8.55 2.80
N THR A 184 -24.34 -7.46 3.09
CA THR A 184 -22.93 -7.28 2.73
C THR A 184 -22.04 -7.20 3.97
N MET A 185 -20.71 -7.27 3.79
CA MET A 185 -19.73 -7.02 4.85
C MET A 185 -19.94 -5.67 5.54
N ASP A 186 -20.30 -4.63 4.80
CA ASP A 186 -20.49 -3.29 5.36
C ASP A 186 -21.68 -3.22 6.35
N ASP A 187 -22.65 -4.14 6.22
CA ASP A 187 -23.76 -4.29 7.15
C ASP A 187 -23.37 -5.05 8.42
N MET A 188 -22.20 -5.71 8.43
CA MET A 188 -21.67 -6.40 9.60
C MET A 188 -20.91 -5.41 10.49
N HIS A 189 -21.23 -5.44 11.78
CA HIS A 189 -20.58 -4.58 12.77
C HIS A 189 -19.65 -5.40 13.66
N THR A 190 -18.46 -4.87 13.92
CA THR A 190 -17.51 -5.45 14.87
C THR A 190 -18.03 -5.27 16.29
N GLY A 191 -18.49 -6.36 16.92
CA GLY A 191 -19.03 -6.31 18.29
C GLY A 191 -17.97 -6.19 19.39
N PHE A 192 -16.80 -6.79 19.19
CA PHE A 192 -15.67 -6.74 20.11
C PHE A 192 -14.37 -6.91 19.34
N ASP A 193 -13.42 -5.99 19.52
CA ASP A 193 -12.07 -6.08 18.97
C ASP A 193 -11.06 -5.83 20.10
N LYS A 194 -10.14 -6.78 20.28
CA LYS A 194 -9.06 -6.68 21.26
C LYS A 194 -7.78 -7.23 20.64
N SER A 195 -6.89 -6.32 20.26
CA SER A 195 -5.51 -6.66 19.97
C SER A 195 -4.66 -6.54 21.24
N SER A 196 -3.78 -7.52 21.47
CA SER A 196 -2.74 -7.43 22.49
C SER A 196 -1.40 -7.77 21.86
N VAL A 197 -0.53 -6.77 21.78
CA VAL A 197 0.85 -6.96 21.31
C VAL A 197 1.75 -6.92 22.54
N SER A 198 2.43 -8.03 22.81
CA SER A 198 3.44 -8.12 23.87
C SER A 198 4.62 -7.22 23.51
N LYS A 199 4.64 -5.98 24.00
CA LYS A 199 5.82 -5.10 23.86
C LYS A 199 6.96 -5.71 24.66
N VAL A 200 8.03 -6.10 23.97
CA VAL A 200 9.32 -6.37 24.60
C VAL A 200 9.74 -5.08 25.31
N ALA A 201 9.85 -5.13 26.65
CA ALA A 201 10.16 -3.95 27.44
C ALA A 201 11.49 -3.33 26.94
N LYS A 202 11.44 -2.08 26.48
CA LYS A 202 12.65 -1.29 26.25
C LYS A 202 13.40 -1.24 27.59
N LEU A 203 14.58 -1.86 27.62
CA LEU A 203 15.49 -1.83 28.76
C LEU A 203 15.99 -0.39 28.93
N GLU A 204 15.35 0.38 29.81
CA GLU A 204 15.94 1.64 30.28
C GLU A 204 17.09 1.32 31.25
N PRO A 205 18.26 1.98 31.12
CA PRO A 205 19.39 1.79 32.02
C PRO A 205 19.04 2.33 33.43
N PRO A 206 19.26 1.56 34.51
CA PRO A 206 18.77 1.92 35.83
C PRO A 206 19.55 3.09 36.45
N LYS A 207 18.83 4.14 36.88
CA LYS A 207 19.35 5.19 37.78
C LYS A 207 19.44 4.67 39.23
N PRO A 208 20.47 5.02 40.00
CA PRO A 208 20.66 4.50 41.36
C PRO A 208 20.03 5.41 42.43
N LYS A 209 19.34 4.82 43.43
CA LYS A 209 19.21 5.23 44.86
C LYS A 209 18.04 4.47 45.56
N PRO A 210 17.95 4.44 46.91
CA PRO A 210 18.74 3.67 47.86
C PRO A 210 17.89 2.65 48.65
N LYS A 211 18.56 1.80 49.44
CA LYS A 211 18.01 0.66 50.22
C LYS A 211 16.94 1.06 51.24
N HIS A 212 15.80 0.35 51.24
CA HIS A 212 15.06 0.03 52.45
C HIS A 212 14.53 -1.42 52.39
N THR A 213 14.78 -2.15 53.47
CA THR A 213 14.50 -3.56 53.71
C THR A 213 13.04 -3.78 54.10
N GLU A 214 12.35 -4.74 53.46
CA GLU A 214 11.64 -5.85 54.12
C GLU A 214 10.99 -6.86 53.13
N LYS A 215 11.50 -8.10 53.21
CA LYS A 215 10.94 -9.44 52.90
C LYS A 215 9.90 -9.56 51.77
N LYS A 216 10.40 -9.84 50.56
CA LYS A 216 9.72 -10.67 49.54
C LYS A 216 10.60 -11.86 49.20
N LYS A 217 10.00 -13.06 49.20
CA LYS A 217 10.63 -14.33 48.83
C LYS A 217 11.38 -14.18 47.51
N GLU A 218 12.66 -14.53 47.54
CA GLU A 218 13.60 -14.49 46.43
C GLU A 218 13.03 -15.21 45.22
N LYS A 219 12.63 -14.45 44.19
CA LYS A 219 12.75 -14.94 42.82
C LYS A 219 14.23 -14.80 42.49
N ILE A 220 14.94 -15.92 42.56
CA ILE A 220 16.29 -16.07 42.01
C ILE A 220 16.16 -15.82 40.50
N VAL A 221 16.29 -14.56 40.13
CA VAL A 221 16.73 -14.16 38.80
C VAL A 221 18.22 -13.89 38.97
N GLU A 222 18.98 -14.97 39.01
CA GLU A 222 20.39 -14.91 38.63
C GLU A 222 20.48 -15.46 37.22
N VAL A 223 20.70 -14.52 36.31
CA VAL A 223 21.35 -14.75 35.03
C VAL A 223 22.53 -15.71 35.28
N LEU A 224 22.47 -16.89 34.67
CA LEU A 224 23.56 -17.71 34.15
C LEU A 224 23.01 -19.15 34.01
N ASN A 225 22.83 -19.61 32.77
CA ASN A 225 22.78 -21.03 32.40
C ASN A 225 21.63 -21.90 32.96
N PRO A 226 20.52 -22.09 32.19
CA PRO A 226 19.85 -23.39 32.20
C PRO A 226 20.81 -24.53 31.78
N GLU A 227 21.93 -24.21 31.11
CA GLU A 227 22.99 -25.15 30.81
C GLU A 227 23.59 -25.80 32.08
N ALA A 228 23.56 -25.16 33.26
CA ALA A 228 24.24 -25.68 34.45
C ALA A 228 23.48 -26.83 35.13
N GLN A 229 22.15 -26.85 35.01
CA GLN A 229 21.31 -27.85 35.69
C GLN A 229 20.93 -29.03 34.80
N MET A 230 21.06 -28.91 33.48
CA MET A 230 20.96 -30.05 32.54
C MET A 230 22.29 -30.75 32.25
N LYS A 231 23.39 -30.31 32.87
CA LYS A 231 24.76 -30.83 32.65
C LYS A 231 25.03 -32.26 33.15
N SER A 232 24.11 -32.88 33.89
CA SER A 232 24.28 -34.25 34.41
C SER A 232 22.98 -34.93 34.86
N LEU A 233 21.87 -34.70 34.16
CA LEU A 233 20.59 -35.22 34.64
C LEU A 233 20.43 -36.70 34.30
N ASP A 234 20.49 -37.53 35.33
CA ASP A 234 19.81 -38.83 35.36
C ASP A 234 18.34 -38.66 34.93
N THR A 235 17.77 -39.70 34.33
CA THR A 235 16.37 -39.78 33.92
C THR A 235 15.43 -39.32 35.04
N GLU A 236 15.72 -39.66 36.30
CA GLU A 236 14.92 -39.27 37.46
C GLU A 236 15.00 -37.78 37.82
N LYS A 237 16.17 -37.15 37.64
CA LYS A 237 16.35 -35.72 37.93
C LYS A 237 15.69 -34.88 36.85
N SER A 238 15.77 -35.31 35.58
CA SER A 238 15.07 -34.71 34.45
C SER A 238 13.56 -34.72 34.68
N PHE A 239 13.01 -35.85 35.14
CA PHE A 239 11.59 -35.97 35.46
C PHE A 239 11.14 -34.99 36.55
N LYS A 240 11.87 -34.89 37.66
CA LYS A 240 11.56 -33.97 38.77
C LYS A 240 11.61 -32.50 38.34
N PHE A 241 12.54 -32.15 37.46
CA PHE A 241 12.70 -30.78 36.95
C PHE A 241 11.53 -30.39 36.03
N ILE A 242 11.21 -31.24 35.04
CA ILE A 242 10.12 -30.98 34.08
C ILE A 242 8.76 -30.97 34.77
N THR A 243 8.55 -31.82 35.79
CA THR A 243 7.31 -31.82 36.58
C THR A 243 7.13 -30.51 37.35
N LYS A 244 8.21 -29.89 37.84
CA LYS A 244 8.18 -28.60 38.55
C LYS A 244 8.08 -27.41 37.59
N HIS A 245 8.55 -27.57 36.36
CA HIS A 245 8.55 -26.52 35.34
C HIS A 245 7.95 -27.03 34.01
N PRO A 246 6.61 -27.18 33.93
CA PRO A 246 5.95 -27.63 32.71
C PRO A 246 6.18 -26.69 31.51
N GLU A 247 6.46 -25.41 31.77
CA GLU A 247 6.79 -24.38 30.77
C GLU A 247 8.06 -24.70 29.96
N VAL A 248 8.90 -25.62 30.45
CA VAL A 248 10.14 -26.05 29.77
C VAL A 248 9.83 -26.95 28.56
N VAL A 249 8.66 -27.57 28.50
CA VAL A 249 8.22 -28.41 27.38
C VAL A 249 7.66 -27.54 26.25
N SER A 250 8.53 -26.73 25.65
CA SER A 250 8.23 -25.86 24.51
C SER A 250 9.18 -26.15 23.35
N GLN A 251 8.67 -26.03 22.12
CA GLN A 251 9.46 -26.20 20.89
C GLN A 251 10.65 -25.22 20.85
N GLU A 252 10.45 -23.99 21.31
CA GLU A 252 11.51 -22.96 21.34
C GLU A 252 12.70 -23.37 22.21
N ILE A 253 12.43 -24.04 23.33
CA ILE A 253 13.46 -24.49 24.27
C ILE A 253 14.21 -25.70 23.69
N VAL A 254 13.49 -26.61 23.02
CA VAL A 254 14.10 -27.73 22.29
C VAL A 254 15.08 -27.21 21.24
N ASP A 255 14.68 -26.22 20.45
CA ASP A 255 15.51 -25.64 19.40
C ASP A 255 16.74 -24.90 19.97
N GLN A 256 16.58 -24.20 21.10
CA GLN A 256 17.70 -23.58 21.81
C GLN A 256 18.74 -24.59 22.30
N ILE A 257 18.30 -25.72 22.88
CA ILE A 257 19.20 -26.79 23.35
C ILE A 257 19.91 -27.46 22.18
N LEU A 258 19.24 -27.64 21.04
CA LEU A 258 19.86 -28.16 19.82
C LEU A 258 20.89 -27.19 19.23
N ALA A 259 20.61 -25.88 19.25
CA ALA A 259 21.57 -24.85 18.84
C ALA A 259 22.82 -24.84 19.75
N GLU A 260 22.63 -24.98 21.06
CA GLU A 260 23.73 -25.10 22.02
C GLU A 260 24.55 -26.38 21.81
N ALA A 261 23.90 -27.51 21.49
CA ALA A 261 24.56 -28.76 21.15
C ALA A 261 25.46 -28.59 19.91
N PHE A 262 24.96 -27.88 18.89
CA PHE A 262 25.72 -27.56 17.68
C PHE A 262 26.94 -26.68 17.97
N GLN A 263 26.76 -25.60 18.74
CA GLN A 263 27.87 -24.73 19.15
C GLN A 263 28.90 -25.46 20.00
N SER A 264 28.45 -26.37 20.87
CA SER A 264 29.32 -27.17 21.74
C SER A 264 30.14 -28.20 20.96
N GLN A 265 29.55 -28.78 19.91
CA GLN A 265 30.25 -29.66 18.99
C GLN A 265 31.34 -28.90 18.21
N LEU A 266 31.06 -27.67 17.75
CA LEU A 266 32.06 -26.80 17.13
C LEU A 266 33.21 -26.44 18.09
N LYS A 267 32.91 -26.28 19.38
CA LYS A 267 33.92 -26.04 20.45
C LYS A 267 34.69 -27.31 20.86
N GLY A 268 34.47 -28.45 20.17
CA GLY A 268 35.13 -29.73 20.47
C GLY A 268 34.60 -30.47 21.71
N LYS A 269 33.50 -30.01 22.33
CA LYS A 269 32.91 -30.62 23.53
C LYS A 269 31.90 -31.71 23.18
N ALA A 270 32.39 -32.79 22.55
CA ALA A 270 31.54 -33.86 22.00
C ALA A 270 30.62 -34.54 23.01
N LYS A 271 31.12 -34.84 24.22
CA LYS A 271 30.31 -35.45 25.29
C LYS A 271 29.14 -34.55 25.72
N TYR A 272 29.40 -33.25 25.78
CA TYR A 272 28.42 -32.26 26.19
C TYR A 272 27.35 -32.07 25.11
N ALA A 273 27.76 -31.97 23.84
CA ALA A 273 26.83 -31.89 22.72
C ALA A 273 25.87 -33.10 22.67
N LYS A 274 26.37 -34.33 22.90
CA LYS A 274 25.52 -35.53 22.95
C LYS A 274 24.51 -35.51 24.11
N GLN A 275 24.91 -34.98 25.27
CA GLN A 275 24.01 -34.81 26.41
C GLN A 275 22.92 -33.78 26.13
N SER A 276 23.26 -32.65 25.50
CA SER A 276 22.28 -31.65 25.08
C SER A 276 21.28 -32.22 24.08
N VAL A 277 21.74 -32.99 23.09
CA VAL A 277 20.84 -33.69 22.14
C VAL A 277 19.91 -34.68 22.87
N HIS A 278 20.42 -35.43 23.85
CA HIS A 278 19.61 -36.33 24.66
C HIS A 278 18.50 -35.58 25.42
N GLN A 279 18.79 -34.42 26.00
CA GLN A 279 17.80 -33.61 26.72
C GLN A 279 16.79 -32.93 25.77
N ALA A 280 17.23 -32.49 24.60
CA ALA A 280 16.33 -31.95 23.57
C ALA A 280 15.31 -32.99 23.11
N TRP A 281 15.75 -34.22 22.82
CA TRP A 281 14.85 -35.31 22.44
C TRP A 281 13.92 -35.72 23.56
N LEU A 282 14.38 -35.69 24.81
CA LEU A 282 13.55 -35.96 25.98
C LEU A 282 12.35 -35.00 26.03
N LEU A 283 12.60 -33.70 25.89
CA LEU A 283 11.56 -32.68 25.85
C LEU A 283 10.64 -32.84 24.62
N GLN A 284 11.21 -33.12 23.45
CA GLN A 284 10.47 -33.31 22.22
C GLN A 284 9.50 -34.51 22.30
N TYR A 285 9.92 -35.62 22.91
CA TYR A 285 9.03 -36.75 23.15
C TYR A 285 7.95 -36.41 24.19
N CYS A 286 8.31 -35.73 25.29
CA CYS A 286 7.32 -35.26 26.26
C CYS A 286 6.23 -34.38 25.61
N GLN A 287 6.61 -33.52 24.66
CA GLN A 287 5.67 -32.69 23.89
C GLN A 287 4.76 -33.52 22.98
N LYS A 288 5.32 -34.49 22.24
CA LYS A 288 4.56 -35.35 21.32
C LYS A 288 3.50 -36.21 22.01
N LEU A 289 3.70 -36.56 23.29
CA LEU A 289 2.76 -37.39 24.05
C LEU A 289 1.60 -36.58 24.69
N GLY A 290 1.53 -35.26 24.49
CA GLY A 290 0.40 -34.42 24.92
C GLY A 290 0.41 -34.03 26.40
N LYS A 291 -0.77 -33.68 26.95
CA LYS A 291 -0.92 -33.07 28.29
C LYS A 291 -0.33 -33.91 29.45
N ASP A 292 -0.42 -35.24 29.37
CA ASP A 292 0.18 -36.18 30.34
C ASP A 292 1.52 -36.77 29.85
N GLY A 293 2.11 -36.18 28.82
CA GLY A 293 3.21 -36.76 28.05
C GLY A 293 4.49 -36.94 28.84
N VAL A 294 4.75 -36.08 29.83
CA VAL A 294 5.92 -36.17 30.72
C VAL A 294 5.88 -37.49 31.51
N THR A 295 4.83 -37.70 32.30
CA THR A 295 4.70 -38.90 33.14
C THR A 295 4.66 -40.19 32.30
N LEU A 296 3.96 -40.16 31.16
CA LEU A 296 3.83 -41.33 30.30
C LEU A 296 5.16 -41.71 29.62
N PHE A 297 5.94 -40.72 29.19
CA PHE A 297 7.26 -40.93 28.58
C PHE A 297 8.26 -41.54 29.58
N PHE A 298 8.38 -40.94 30.77
CA PHE A 298 9.30 -41.44 31.79
C PHE A 298 8.94 -42.84 32.28
N ARG A 299 7.64 -43.15 32.41
CA ARG A 299 7.17 -44.51 32.70
C ARG A 299 7.56 -45.52 31.61
N ARG A 300 7.54 -45.11 30.34
CA ARG A 300 7.94 -45.97 29.20
C ARG A 300 9.44 -46.20 29.11
N ILE A 301 10.26 -45.19 29.41
CA ILE A 301 11.74 -45.32 29.39
C ILE A 301 12.29 -46.08 30.59
N THR A 302 11.61 -46.01 31.74
CA THR A 302 11.99 -46.75 32.96
C THR A 302 11.39 -48.15 33.02
N ALA A 303 10.48 -48.50 32.10
CA ALA A 303 9.93 -49.84 32.02
C ALA A 303 11.01 -50.87 31.69
N PRO A 304 10.86 -52.13 32.15
CA PRO A 304 11.80 -53.21 31.85
C PRO A 304 11.80 -53.64 30.37
N ASN A 305 10.91 -53.08 29.54
CA ASN A 305 10.87 -53.34 28.10
C ASN A 305 11.90 -52.45 27.36
N PRO A 306 12.92 -53.01 26.69
CA PRO A 306 13.98 -52.25 26.05
C PRO A 306 13.53 -51.46 24.81
N GLN A 307 12.42 -51.85 24.16
CA GLN A 307 12.03 -51.31 22.85
C GLN A 307 11.87 -49.79 22.82
N ALA A 308 11.26 -49.19 23.84
CA ALA A 308 11.05 -47.74 23.90
C ALA A 308 12.36 -46.97 24.14
N ARG A 309 13.26 -47.54 24.95
CA ARG A 309 14.57 -46.97 25.24
C ARG A 309 15.48 -47.05 24.01
N ASP A 310 15.40 -48.15 23.25
CA ASP A 310 16.23 -48.36 22.08
C ASP A 310 15.85 -47.41 20.93
N VAL A 311 14.55 -47.21 20.69
CA VAL A 311 14.07 -46.24 19.70
C VAL A 311 14.49 -44.81 20.10
N PHE A 312 14.32 -44.45 21.37
CA PHE A 312 14.74 -43.14 21.86
C PHE A 312 16.26 -42.92 21.71
N MET A 313 17.08 -43.90 22.10
CA MET A 313 18.53 -43.79 21.97
C MET A 313 18.99 -43.77 20.51
N LYS A 314 18.29 -44.46 19.61
CA LYS A 314 18.54 -44.41 18.18
C LYS A 314 18.34 -42.99 17.64
N ASP A 315 17.21 -42.35 17.94
CA ASP A 315 16.92 -40.99 17.50
C ASP A 315 17.94 -39.96 18.03
N VAL A 316 18.37 -40.13 19.29
CA VAL A 316 19.42 -39.29 19.90
C VAL A 316 20.76 -39.46 19.17
N ASN A 317 21.16 -40.69 18.87
CA ASN A 317 22.41 -40.97 18.15
C ASN A 317 22.35 -40.46 16.71
N ASP A 318 21.28 -40.76 15.96
CA ASP A 318 21.09 -40.33 14.58
C ASP A 318 21.14 -38.79 14.47
N THR A 319 20.56 -38.08 15.43
CA THR A 319 20.59 -36.61 15.46
C THR A 319 21.96 -36.06 15.81
N TYR A 320 22.64 -36.70 16.77
CA TYR A 320 24.00 -36.33 17.14
C TYR A 320 24.99 -36.54 15.98
N ASP A 321 24.85 -37.65 15.25
CA ASP A 321 25.70 -37.97 14.10
C ASP A 321 25.50 -36.94 12.97
N ARG A 322 24.26 -36.53 12.69
CA ARG A 322 23.98 -35.41 11.75
C ARG A 322 24.63 -34.10 12.19
N ILE A 323 24.58 -33.77 13.48
CA ILE A 323 25.23 -32.57 14.02
C ILE A 323 26.75 -32.67 13.86
N ARG A 324 27.33 -33.84 14.14
CA ARG A 324 28.76 -34.10 13.98
C ARG A 324 29.21 -33.96 12.52
N GLU A 325 28.50 -34.59 11.58
CA GLU A 325 28.78 -34.50 10.15
C GLU A 325 28.69 -33.05 9.65
N ARG A 326 27.62 -32.32 10.02
CA ARG A 326 27.47 -30.90 9.67
C ARG A 326 28.60 -30.04 10.23
N CYS A 327 28.99 -30.25 11.49
CA CYS A 327 30.13 -29.52 12.07
C CYS A 327 31.45 -29.85 11.37
N GLN A 328 31.64 -31.10 10.91
CA GLN A 328 32.82 -31.50 10.14
C GLN A 328 32.84 -30.84 8.76
N ILE A 329 31.71 -30.85 8.03
CA ILE A 329 31.58 -30.18 6.73
C ILE A 329 31.88 -28.67 6.88
N MET A 330 31.32 -28.01 7.89
CA MET A 330 31.61 -26.59 8.15
C MET A 330 33.07 -26.32 8.52
N ALA A 331 33.74 -27.23 9.21
CA ALA A 331 35.17 -27.11 9.50
C ALA A 331 36.02 -27.29 8.23
N THR A 332 35.62 -28.19 7.32
CA THR A 332 36.27 -28.38 6.02
C THR A 332 36.00 -27.23 5.04
N GLU A 333 34.79 -26.66 5.03
CA GLU A 333 34.44 -25.49 4.22
C GLU A 333 35.21 -24.24 4.65
N LYS A 334 35.40 -24.05 5.96
CA LYS A 334 36.21 -22.95 6.51
C LYS A 334 37.70 -23.05 6.18
N THR A 335 38.19 -24.26 5.88
CA THR A 335 39.60 -24.49 5.53
C THR A 335 39.85 -24.54 4.02
N GLN A 336 38.80 -24.67 3.19
CA GLN A 336 38.92 -24.74 1.73
C GLN A 336 38.45 -23.49 0.97
N LYS A 337 37.83 -22.49 1.62
CA LYS A 337 37.53 -21.19 1.00
C LYS A 337 38.50 -20.10 1.49
N PRO A 338 39.14 -19.30 0.60
CA PRO A 338 39.67 -18.02 1.01
C PRO A 338 38.52 -17.18 1.58
N GLN A 339 38.80 -16.46 2.66
CA GLN A 339 37.85 -15.71 3.48
C GLN A 339 36.79 -14.97 2.63
N PRO A 340 35.48 -15.04 2.96
CA PRO A 340 34.55 -14.07 2.41
C PRO A 340 34.88 -12.72 3.05
N ALA A 341 35.33 -11.79 2.22
CA ALA A 341 35.33 -10.38 2.56
C ALA A 341 33.91 -9.96 2.97
N LYS A 342 33.84 -9.02 3.92
CA LYS A 342 32.65 -8.27 4.33
C LYS A 342 31.62 -8.17 3.19
N GLN A 343 30.38 -8.58 3.45
CA GLN A 343 29.23 -8.13 2.65
C GLN A 343 29.20 -6.60 2.72
N VAL A 344 29.74 -5.96 1.70
CA VAL A 344 29.46 -4.58 1.37
C VAL A 344 28.36 -4.69 0.31
N GLU A 345 27.19 -4.15 0.59
CA GLU A 345 26.15 -3.99 -0.43
C GLU A 345 26.78 -3.28 -1.64
N GLN A 346 26.57 -3.80 -2.85
CA GLN A 346 27.14 -3.23 -4.08
C GLN A 346 26.00 -2.72 -4.94
N ILE A 347 26.15 -1.51 -5.47
CA ILE A 347 25.16 -0.90 -6.37
C ILE A 347 25.52 -1.33 -7.80
N GLN A 348 24.56 -1.95 -8.49
CA GLN A 348 24.71 -2.36 -9.88
C GLN A 348 23.57 -1.77 -10.73
N ILE A 349 23.92 -1.23 -11.89
CA ILE A 349 22.93 -0.75 -12.88
C ILE A 349 22.52 -1.94 -13.74
N GLU A 350 21.25 -2.32 -13.68
CA GLU A 350 20.62 -3.34 -14.53
C GLU A 350 19.52 -2.69 -15.37
N VAL A 351 19.58 -2.88 -16.69
CA VAL A 351 18.52 -2.43 -17.60
C VAL A 351 17.52 -3.58 -17.72
N THR A 352 16.30 -3.36 -17.23
CA THR A 352 15.26 -4.40 -17.12
C THR A 352 14.56 -4.73 -18.44
N ASP A 353 14.72 -3.90 -19.47
CA ASP A 353 14.11 -4.08 -20.78
C ASP A 353 15.20 -4.28 -21.87
N PRO A 354 15.20 -5.40 -22.61
CA PRO A 354 16.21 -5.68 -23.65
C PRO A 354 16.22 -4.70 -24.83
N ASN A 355 15.21 -3.83 -24.96
CA ASN A 355 15.14 -2.79 -26.00
C ASN A 355 15.65 -1.40 -25.54
N MET A 356 16.06 -1.27 -24.28
CA MET A 356 16.62 -0.03 -23.74
C MET A 356 18.14 -0.13 -23.65
N SER A 357 18.84 0.94 -24.03
CA SER A 357 20.30 1.03 -23.90
C SER A 357 20.67 2.23 -23.04
N LEU A 358 21.67 2.06 -22.16
CA LEU A 358 22.24 3.15 -21.38
C LEU A 358 23.09 4.04 -22.31
N ASN A 359 22.64 5.26 -22.55
CA ASN A 359 23.39 6.27 -23.28
C ASN A 359 24.20 7.13 -22.31
N VAL A 360 25.51 7.17 -22.53
CA VAL A 360 26.44 8.00 -21.74
C VAL A 360 26.76 9.26 -22.54
N ARG A 361 26.33 10.43 -22.07
CA ARG A 361 26.66 11.74 -22.66
C ARG A 361 27.76 12.41 -21.86
N ILE A 362 28.88 12.70 -22.49
CA ILE A 362 30.03 13.32 -21.83
C ILE A 362 29.97 14.83 -22.09
N PRO A 363 29.89 15.68 -21.05
CA PRO A 363 29.89 17.13 -21.23
C PRO A 363 31.19 17.63 -21.90
N ASP A 364 31.07 18.62 -22.80
CA ASP A 364 32.21 19.22 -23.50
C ASP A 364 32.89 20.31 -22.66
N GLU A 365 34.22 20.36 -22.71
CA GLU A 365 35.09 21.29 -21.96
C GLU A 365 34.94 22.74 -22.45
N ASN A 366 34.55 22.95 -23.72
CA ASN A 366 34.43 24.27 -24.34
C ASN A 366 32.98 24.68 -24.67
N ALA A 367 32.00 24.15 -23.95
CA ALA A 367 30.59 24.48 -24.19
C ALA A 367 30.35 26.01 -24.09
N PRO A 368 29.69 26.63 -25.10
CA PRO A 368 29.46 28.08 -25.12
C PRO A 368 28.46 28.54 -24.04
N ASP A 369 27.61 27.63 -23.56
CA ASP A 369 26.54 27.90 -22.61
C ASP A 369 27.00 27.73 -21.15
N GLU A 370 26.54 28.61 -20.27
CA GLU A 370 26.87 28.57 -18.83
C GLU A 370 26.42 27.25 -18.17
N GLU A 371 25.32 26.65 -18.65
CA GLU A 371 24.84 25.34 -18.19
C GLU A 371 25.78 24.19 -18.60
N GLY A 372 26.38 24.26 -19.80
CA GLY A 372 27.34 23.26 -20.28
C GLY A 372 28.63 23.26 -19.47
N LYS A 373 29.13 24.45 -19.10
CA LYS A 373 30.30 24.60 -18.23
C LYS A 373 30.05 24.05 -16.83
N SER A 374 28.85 24.26 -16.26
CA SER A 374 28.48 23.68 -14.97
C SER A 374 28.41 22.15 -15.00
N ARG A 375 27.90 21.55 -16.08
CA ARG A 375 27.90 20.08 -16.26
C ARG A 375 29.31 19.52 -16.36
N TYR A 376 30.22 20.20 -17.06
CA TYR A 376 31.63 19.81 -17.14
C TYR A 376 32.34 19.90 -15.78
N GLN A 377 32.08 20.96 -15.00
CA GLN A 377 32.61 21.07 -13.63
C GLN A 377 32.13 19.93 -12.73
N LEU A 378 30.85 19.54 -12.82
CA LEU A 378 30.33 18.38 -12.10
C LEU A 378 30.99 17.08 -12.57
N PHE A 379 31.23 16.90 -13.87
CA PHE A 379 31.98 15.76 -14.39
C PHE A 379 33.41 15.69 -13.84
N GLU A 380 34.13 16.82 -13.71
CA GLU A 380 35.46 16.88 -13.12
C GLU A 380 35.49 16.46 -11.64
N THR A 381 34.40 16.66 -10.89
CA THR A 381 34.32 16.22 -9.49
C THR A 381 34.25 14.70 -9.31
N LEU A 382 33.94 13.94 -10.38
CA LEU A 382 33.84 12.49 -10.34
C LEU A 382 35.21 11.80 -10.17
N PRO A 383 35.27 10.58 -9.60
CA PRO A 383 36.51 9.81 -9.54
C PRO A 383 37.10 9.51 -10.92
N VAL A 384 38.42 9.65 -11.07
CA VAL A 384 39.13 9.45 -12.36
C VAL A 384 38.88 8.08 -12.98
N ASP A 385 38.77 7.03 -12.16
CA ASP A 385 38.49 5.68 -12.62
C ASP A 385 37.06 5.54 -13.16
N PHE A 386 36.11 6.28 -12.57
CA PHE A 386 34.71 6.30 -13.02
C PHE A 386 34.55 7.16 -14.29
N GLN A 387 35.21 8.32 -14.37
CA GLN A 387 35.26 9.13 -15.59
C GLN A 387 35.81 8.34 -16.79
N ARG A 388 36.85 7.51 -16.58
CA ARG A 388 37.37 6.62 -17.62
C ARG A 388 36.35 5.56 -18.02
N ALA A 389 35.63 4.97 -17.06
CA ALA A 389 34.57 4.01 -17.36
C ALA A 389 33.43 4.66 -18.15
N LEU A 390 33.00 5.87 -17.79
CA LEU A 390 32.00 6.65 -18.54
C LEU A 390 32.47 6.95 -19.97
N LYS A 391 33.75 7.29 -20.17
CA LYS A 391 34.36 7.48 -21.50
C LYS A 391 34.31 6.23 -22.38
N THR A 392 34.19 5.03 -21.80
CA THR A 392 34.07 3.80 -22.59
C THR A 392 32.65 3.48 -23.05
N GLY A 393 31.62 4.08 -22.45
CA GLY A 393 30.20 3.80 -22.77
C GLY A 393 29.73 2.37 -22.45
N GLU A 394 30.59 1.49 -21.92
CA GLU A 394 30.25 0.10 -21.64
C GLU A 394 29.70 -0.10 -20.22
N ILE A 395 28.48 -0.62 -20.11
CA ILE A 395 27.79 -0.91 -18.85
C ILE A 395 28.63 -1.84 -17.96
N THR A 396 29.34 -2.80 -18.54
CA THR A 396 30.17 -3.77 -17.80
C THR A 396 31.35 -3.11 -17.08
N LYS A 397 31.99 -2.12 -17.70
CA LYS A 397 33.09 -1.35 -17.11
C LYS A 397 32.60 -0.39 -16.04
N ILE A 398 31.44 0.24 -16.27
CA ILE A 398 30.79 1.14 -15.29
C ILE A 398 30.39 0.35 -14.03
N ASN A 399 29.72 -0.79 -14.19
CA ASN A 399 29.32 -1.65 -13.08
C ASN A 399 30.50 -2.23 -12.29
N LYS A 400 31.63 -2.49 -12.97
CA LYS A 400 32.87 -2.92 -12.28
C LYS A 400 33.38 -1.85 -11.32
N VAL A 401 33.42 -0.58 -11.76
CA VAL A 401 33.89 0.52 -10.92
C VAL A 401 32.89 0.84 -9.79
N LEU A 402 31.58 0.72 -10.04
CA LEU A 402 30.55 0.84 -8.99
C LEU A 402 30.64 -0.29 -7.94
N GLY A 403 31.01 -1.50 -8.35
CA GLY A 403 31.20 -2.64 -7.44
C GLY A 403 32.47 -2.56 -6.57
N ASP A 404 33.50 -1.86 -7.06
CA ASP A 404 34.76 -1.66 -6.33
C ASP A 404 34.68 -0.53 -5.28
N MET A 405 33.61 0.27 -5.28
CA MET A 405 33.39 1.36 -4.31
C MET A 405 32.28 1.05 -3.28
N SER A 406 32.25 1.78 -2.17
CA SER A 406 31.21 1.65 -1.14
C SER A 406 29.86 2.25 -1.60
N VAL A 407 28.74 1.69 -1.15
CA VAL A 407 27.36 2.16 -1.42
C VAL A 407 27.24 3.67 -1.38
N GLU A 408 27.64 4.30 -0.26
CA GLU A 408 27.50 5.75 -0.06
C GLU A 408 28.24 6.58 -1.13
N LYS A 409 29.37 6.07 -1.63
CA LYS A 409 30.14 6.74 -2.69
C LYS A 409 29.52 6.50 -4.06
N ALA A 410 29.00 5.29 -4.30
CA ALA A 410 28.30 4.97 -5.53
C ALA A 410 27.02 5.82 -5.69
N GLU A 411 26.24 6.03 -4.62
CA GLU A 411 25.05 6.89 -4.64
C GLU A 411 25.42 8.35 -4.94
N GLN A 412 26.45 8.89 -4.27
CA GLN A 412 26.91 10.26 -4.51
C GLN A 412 27.37 10.47 -5.96
N VAL A 413 28.12 9.50 -6.51
CA VAL A 413 28.59 9.54 -7.89
C VAL A 413 27.42 9.45 -8.88
N LEU A 414 26.43 8.60 -8.63
CA LEU A 414 25.23 8.49 -9.46
C LEU A 414 24.34 9.73 -9.39
N GLN A 415 24.25 10.37 -8.22
CA GLN A 415 23.52 11.63 -8.06
C GLN A 415 24.17 12.75 -8.89
N ILE A 416 25.50 12.88 -8.82
CA ILE A 416 26.24 13.85 -9.66
C ILE A 416 26.03 13.55 -11.15
N CYS A 417 25.98 12.26 -11.54
CA CYS A 417 25.71 11.88 -12.93
C CYS A 417 24.29 12.24 -13.39
N GLY A 418 23.30 12.18 -12.50
CA GLY A 418 21.93 12.63 -12.79
C GLY A 418 21.82 14.15 -12.91
N GLU A 419 22.49 14.90 -12.03
CA GLU A 419 22.51 16.37 -12.06
C GLU A 419 23.26 16.91 -13.29
N ALA A 420 24.31 16.22 -13.74
CA ALA A 420 25.07 16.56 -14.92
C ALA A 420 24.49 16.00 -16.24
N ASP A 421 23.36 15.27 -16.17
CA ASP A 421 22.68 14.63 -17.32
C ASP A 421 23.61 13.71 -18.14
N ILE A 422 24.49 12.97 -17.43
CA ILE A 422 25.53 12.12 -18.03
C ILE A 422 24.98 10.73 -18.39
N LEU A 423 24.03 10.22 -17.61
CA LEU A 423 23.45 8.88 -17.78
C LEU A 423 21.96 8.99 -18.13
N SER A 424 21.61 8.65 -19.37
CA SER A 424 20.21 8.58 -19.83
C SER A 424 19.87 7.18 -20.33
N ILE A 425 18.63 6.74 -20.12
CA ILE A 425 18.12 5.46 -20.59
C ILE A 425 17.14 5.76 -21.73
N GLU A 426 17.55 5.48 -22.97
CA GLU A 426 16.76 5.74 -24.17
C GLU A 426 16.48 4.44 -24.94
N PRO A 427 15.38 4.38 -25.72
CA PRO A 427 15.12 3.25 -26.61
C PRO A 427 16.17 3.20 -27.72
N GLY A 428 16.83 2.05 -27.89
CA GLY A 428 17.86 1.87 -28.91
C GLY A 428 17.30 2.03 -30.34
N ILE A 429 18.03 2.70 -31.23
CA ILE A 429 17.67 2.81 -32.65
C ILE A 429 18.10 1.51 -33.36
N ILE A 430 17.14 0.81 -33.96
CA ILE A 430 17.38 -0.44 -34.70
C ILE A 430 17.69 -0.10 -36.16
N ASP A 431 18.93 -0.32 -36.62
CA ASP A 431 19.28 -0.29 -38.04
C ASP A 431 18.80 -1.58 -38.72
N THR A 432 17.77 -1.45 -39.56
CA THR A 432 17.07 -2.58 -40.21
C THR A 432 17.86 -3.29 -41.31
N THR A 433 19.14 -2.98 -41.55
CA THR A 433 19.91 -3.61 -42.63
C THR A 433 20.94 -4.67 -42.19
N GLN A 434 21.37 -4.73 -40.92
CA GLN A 434 22.32 -5.76 -40.46
C GLN A 434 22.03 -6.42 -39.11
N GLY A 435 20.97 -6.03 -38.38
CA GLY A 435 20.53 -6.76 -37.19
C GLY A 435 21.50 -6.74 -36.01
N GLU A 436 22.47 -5.82 -35.99
CA GLU A 436 23.27 -5.48 -34.81
C GLU A 436 22.89 -4.07 -34.31
N VAL A 437 22.84 -3.92 -32.98
CA VAL A 437 22.58 -2.63 -32.33
C VAL A 437 23.91 -1.88 -32.24
N VAL A 438 24.07 -0.83 -33.05
CA VAL A 438 25.28 0.01 -33.04
C VAL A 438 25.04 1.24 -32.15
N PRO A 439 25.94 1.56 -31.19
CA PRO A 439 25.84 2.81 -30.43
C PRO A 439 26.01 4.01 -31.35
N GLY A 440 25.13 5.01 -31.19
CA GLY A 440 24.96 6.14 -32.11
C GLY A 440 26.26 6.83 -32.51
N GLN A 441 26.52 6.87 -33.83
CA GLN A 441 27.48 7.79 -34.44
C GLN A 441 26.86 9.20 -34.54
N GLU A 442 27.67 10.22 -34.25
CA GLU A 442 27.36 11.62 -34.48
C GLU A 442 27.02 11.87 -35.95
N LEU A 443 25.93 12.62 -36.20
CA LEU A 443 25.66 13.21 -37.50
C LEU A 443 26.34 14.58 -37.56
N ASP A 444 27.49 14.62 -38.24
CA ASP A 444 28.17 15.85 -38.64
C ASP A 444 27.28 16.74 -39.53
N GLY A 445 27.12 17.99 -39.12
CA GLY A 445 27.25 19.20 -39.95
C GLY A 445 26.45 19.36 -41.26
N ASP A 446 25.39 20.17 -41.17
CA ASP A 446 25.00 21.25 -42.10
C ASP A 446 25.41 21.16 -43.59
N LYS A 447 24.43 20.89 -44.46
CA LYS A 447 24.41 21.37 -45.85
C LYS A 447 23.02 21.87 -46.25
N THR A 448 22.83 23.16 -46.03
CA THR A 448 22.09 24.11 -46.91
C THR A 448 21.77 23.58 -48.32
N LEU A 449 20.48 23.39 -48.64
CA LEU A 449 19.95 23.45 -50.01
C LEU A 449 18.52 24.03 -50.01
N VAL A 450 18.47 25.35 -50.13
CA VAL A 450 17.67 26.17 -51.05
C VAL A 450 16.32 25.59 -51.53
N ASN A 451 15.28 26.39 -51.24
CA ASN A 451 13.97 26.44 -51.90
C ASN A 451 14.00 26.14 -53.41
N ASP A 452 13.21 25.16 -53.87
CA ASP A 452 12.39 25.34 -55.08
C ASP A 452 11.38 24.20 -55.23
N ARG A 453 10.09 24.49 -54.99
CA ARG A 453 8.96 23.66 -55.43
C ARG A 453 7.64 24.43 -55.35
N MET A 454 7.51 25.46 -56.19
CA MET A 454 6.22 26.01 -56.61
C MET A 454 6.41 26.64 -57.99
N LEU A 455 6.34 25.84 -59.06
CA LEU A 455 5.72 26.23 -60.34
C LEU A 455 5.79 25.07 -61.34
N ASN A 456 4.74 24.97 -62.17
CA ASN A 456 4.52 24.09 -63.31
C ASN A 456 4.14 22.63 -63.04
N ASP A 457 2.82 22.40 -63.02
CA ASP A 457 2.19 21.48 -63.98
C ASP A 457 0.72 21.88 -64.20
N GLN A 458 0.53 22.86 -65.09
CA GLN A 458 -0.69 23.02 -65.89
C GLN A 458 -0.28 23.33 -67.33
N LYS A 459 -0.95 22.65 -68.28
CA LYS A 459 -0.71 22.51 -69.74
C LYS A 459 0.19 21.31 -70.07
N GLU A 460 -0.17 20.36 -70.92
CA GLU A 460 -1.17 20.29 -72.01
C GLU A 460 -1.41 18.80 -72.31
N VAL A 461 -2.66 18.34 -72.40
CA VAL A 461 -3.31 17.95 -73.66
C VAL A 461 -2.56 16.86 -74.46
N SER A 462 -3.03 15.62 -74.36
CA SER A 462 -3.55 14.80 -75.48
C SER A 462 -4.15 13.51 -74.97
#